data_AF-A0A0F9BUN2-F1
#
_entry.id   AF-A0A0F9BUN2-F1
#
_cell.length_a   1.000
_cell.length_b   1.000
_cell.length_c   1.000
_cell.angle_alpha   90.00
_cell.angle_beta   90.00
_cell.angle_gamma   90.00
#
_symmetry.space_group_name_H-M   'P 1'
#
loop_
_entity.id
_entity.type
_entity.pdbx_description
1 polymer ?
#
loop_
_entity_poly.entity_id
_entity_poly.type
_entity_poly.pdbx_seq_one_letter_code
_entity_poly.pdbx_strand_id
1 'polypeptide(L)'
;MENKKLTYHLVSIVRLYLYELQEIYYYQEDTHKFFTKTYSINLDKDGPWYEIFKDMDKRSLAKRDDQLFKMIIVSCLSIFEAFNKDFFKILYSLRPENLKRKAKVDLNFEELIEFSSMEVLFEELAMREVDQFGRLSIDQIAKELEKKHKINLTKDFKKWKPLRENYYRRNIIVHNRGKMSKDYIEKFEDNQVNNIGKELDLSFDYVEGCISNVWDYIKFILKKLGVKYKLKIDYQKIDDFDLPLSFLFGMDPRSPEWDSFKKEIE
;
A
#
# COMPACT_ATOMS: atom_id res chain seq x y z
N MET A 1 -27.03 -9.59 3.10
CA MET A 1 -26.62 -8.71 4.22
C MET A 1 -25.10 -8.76 4.41
N GLU A 2 -24.52 -9.94 4.59
CA GLU A 2 -23.06 -10.20 4.66
C GLU A 2 -22.23 -9.48 3.57
N ASN A 3 -22.68 -9.53 2.30
CA ASN A 3 -22.00 -8.80 1.22
C ASN A 3 -22.00 -7.28 1.38
N LYS A 4 -23.01 -6.68 2.03
CA LYS A 4 -23.05 -5.23 2.27
C LYS A 4 -22.02 -4.83 3.33
N LYS A 5 -21.97 -5.57 4.46
CA LYS A 5 -20.96 -5.38 5.51
C LYS A 5 -19.55 -5.54 4.97
N LEU A 6 -19.29 -6.63 4.24
CA LEU A 6 -18.00 -6.85 3.56
C LEU A 6 -17.65 -5.73 2.59
N THR A 7 -18.61 -5.32 1.75
CA THR A 7 -18.38 -4.21 0.80
C THR A 7 -18.02 -2.92 1.54
N TYR A 8 -18.76 -2.57 2.59
CA TYR A 8 -18.50 -1.39 3.39
C TYR A 8 -17.08 -1.39 3.97
N HIS A 9 -16.68 -2.45 4.69
CA HIS A 9 -15.36 -2.49 5.32
C HIS A 9 -14.22 -2.52 4.28
N LEU A 10 -14.36 -3.26 3.18
CA LEU A 10 -13.33 -3.30 2.12
C LEU A 10 -13.20 -1.97 1.37
N VAL A 11 -14.30 -1.27 1.09
CA VAL A 11 -14.25 0.06 0.46
C VAL A 11 -13.68 1.09 1.42
N SER A 12 -14.03 1.02 2.71
CA SER A 12 -13.53 1.93 3.73
C SER A 12 -12.01 1.82 3.90
N ILE A 13 -11.49 0.60 4.03
CA ILE A 13 -10.04 0.40 4.18
C ILE A 13 -9.28 0.81 2.91
N VAL A 14 -9.84 0.56 1.73
CA VAL A 14 -9.24 1.01 0.47
C VAL A 14 -9.17 2.54 0.43
N ARG A 15 -10.25 3.24 0.79
CA ARG A 15 -10.25 4.71 0.80
C ARG A 15 -9.27 5.29 1.80
N LEU A 16 -9.15 4.68 2.99
CA LEU A 16 -8.15 5.10 3.97
C LEU A 16 -6.74 5.09 3.37
N TYR A 17 -6.32 3.98 2.77
CA TYR A 17 -4.98 3.87 2.19
C TYR A 17 -4.77 4.68 0.91
N LEU A 18 -5.80 4.85 0.08
CA LEU A 18 -5.69 5.76 -1.06
C LEU A 18 -5.53 7.22 -0.59
N TYR A 19 -6.24 7.62 0.48
CA TYR A 19 -6.08 8.95 1.06
C TYR A 19 -4.66 9.15 1.63
N GLU A 20 -4.12 8.17 2.37
CA GLU A 20 -2.73 8.22 2.85
C GLU A 20 -1.70 8.37 1.71
N LEU A 21 -1.90 7.67 0.58
CA LEU A 21 -1.05 7.83 -0.61
C LEU A 21 -1.21 9.20 -1.26
N GLN A 22 -2.41 9.76 -1.27
CA GLN A 22 -2.68 11.11 -1.79
C GLN A 22 -1.95 12.18 -0.96
N GLU A 23 -1.97 12.05 0.37
CA GLU A 23 -1.23 12.96 1.26
C GLU A 23 0.28 12.88 1.02
N ILE A 24 0.83 11.67 0.84
CA ILE A 24 2.23 11.50 0.46
C ILE A 24 2.54 12.15 -0.90
N TYR A 25 1.64 12.00 -1.87
CA TYR A 25 1.79 12.61 -3.19
C TYR A 25 1.83 14.14 -3.11
N TYR A 26 0.86 14.75 -2.42
CA TYR A 26 0.83 16.21 -2.27
C TYR A 26 2.04 16.73 -1.51
N TYR A 27 2.46 16.04 -0.45
CA TYR A 27 3.67 16.39 0.28
C TYR A 27 4.92 16.34 -0.63
N GLN A 28 5.07 15.30 -1.46
CA GLN A 28 6.16 15.22 -2.43
C GLN A 28 6.11 16.39 -3.43
N GLU A 29 4.93 16.66 -4.00
CA GLU A 29 4.74 17.67 -5.03
C GLU A 29 5.03 19.08 -4.49
N ASP A 30 4.49 19.42 -3.33
CA ASP A 30 4.72 20.70 -2.67
C ASP A 30 6.18 20.88 -2.27
N THR A 31 6.81 19.83 -1.75
CA THR A 31 8.22 19.86 -1.40
C THR A 31 9.08 20.07 -2.65
N HIS A 32 8.79 19.35 -3.74
CA HIS A 32 9.51 19.51 -5.00
C HIS A 32 9.33 20.91 -5.61
N LYS A 33 8.10 21.46 -5.58
CA LYS A 33 7.81 22.85 -5.99
C LYS A 33 8.56 23.85 -5.12
N PHE A 34 8.57 23.65 -3.80
CA PHE A 34 9.29 24.51 -2.86
C PHE A 34 10.79 24.52 -3.16
N PHE A 35 11.42 23.36 -3.34
CA PHE A 35 12.84 23.28 -3.74
C PHE A 35 13.05 23.96 -5.10
N THR A 36 12.29 23.59 -6.13
CA THR A 36 12.47 24.18 -7.47
C THR A 36 12.29 25.70 -7.48
N LYS A 37 11.32 26.25 -6.74
CA LYS A 37 11.04 27.68 -6.64
C LYS A 37 12.06 28.42 -5.79
N THR A 38 12.39 27.90 -4.60
CA THR A 38 13.34 28.57 -3.67
C THR A 38 14.73 28.67 -4.26
N TYR A 39 15.16 27.65 -5.03
CA TYR A 39 16.51 27.62 -5.61
C TYR A 39 16.59 28.17 -7.04
N SER A 40 15.45 28.52 -7.66
CA SER A 40 15.42 29.35 -8.87
C SER A 40 15.38 30.86 -8.56
N ILE A 41 15.13 31.23 -7.30
CA ILE A 41 15.18 32.61 -6.80
C ILE A 41 16.60 32.85 -6.26
N ASN A 42 17.24 33.95 -6.67
CA ASN A 42 18.42 34.46 -5.98
C ASN A 42 18.04 34.68 -4.51
N LEU A 43 18.61 33.89 -3.59
CA LEU A 43 18.38 34.05 -2.16
C LEU A 43 18.47 35.53 -1.79
N ASP A 44 17.43 36.05 -1.14
CA ASP A 44 17.43 37.42 -0.62
C ASP A 44 18.64 37.58 0.30
N LYS A 45 19.58 38.45 -0.09
CA LYS A 45 20.88 38.59 0.58
C LYS A 45 20.77 39.12 2.00
N ASP A 46 19.65 39.77 2.30
CA ASP A 46 19.39 40.39 3.60
C ASP A 46 18.45 39.53 4.47
N GLY A 47 17.98 38.39 3.95
CA GLY A 47 17.12 37.46 4.66
C GLY A 47 17.89 36.65 5.72
N PRO A 48 17.26 36.26 6.84
CA PRO A 48 17.90 35.50 7.93
C PRO A 48 18.42 34.12 7.49
N TRP A 49 18.02 33.68 6.30
CA TRP A 49 18.36 32.41 5.69
C TRP A 49 19.56 32.52 4.72
N TYR A 50 19.94 33.73 4.28
CA TYR A 50 21.00 33.91 3.28
C TYR A 50 22.32 33.28 3.72
N GLU A 51 22.80 33.63 4.91
CA GLU A 51 24.08 33.13 5.44
C GLU A 51 24.10 31.60 5.61
N ILE A 52 22.95 30.98 5.85
CA ILE A 52 22.79 29.53 6.04
C ILE A 52 22.76 28.79 4.69
N PHE A 53 22.14 29.39 3.67
CA PHE A 53 21.90 28.74 2.38
C PHE A 53 22.82 29.23 1.24
N LYS A 54 23.59 30.31 1.44
CA LYS A 54 24.48 30.89 0.41
C LYS A 54 25.59 29.94 -0.05
N ASP A 55 26.06 29.07 0.84
CA ASP A 55 27.11 28.07 0.57
C ASP A 55 26.52 26.68 0.25
N MET A 56 25.18 26.57 0.20
CA MET A 56 24.48 25.33 -0.08
C MET A 56 24.55 25.05 -1.59
N ASP A 57 25.65 24.44 -2.03
CA ASP A 57 25.90 24.06 -3.44
C ASP A 57 24.79 23.13 -3.97
N LYS A 58 24.51 23.16 -5.28
CA LYS A 58 23.57 22.27 -5.98
C LYS A 58 23.79 20.79 -5.64
N ARG A 59 25.03 20.39 -5.33
CA ARG A 59 25.39 19.04 -4.86
C ARG A 59 24.78 18.66 -3.49
N SER A 60 24.59 19.63 -2.61
CA SER A 60 23.94 19.40 -1.32
C SER A 60 22.40 19.29 -1.44
N LEU A 61 21.81 19.90 -2.48
CA LEU A 61 20.38 19.79 -2.81
C LEU A 61 20.03 18.45 -3.42
N ALA A 62 20.81 17.98 -4.40
CA ALA A 62 20.65 16.66 -4.98
C ALA A 62 20.72 15.54 -3.92
N LYS A 63 21.57 15.70 -2.90
CA LYS A 63 21.66 14.78 -1.75
C LYS A 63 20.46 14.84 -0.80
N ARG A 64 19.80 16.00 -0.66
CA ARG A 64 18.61 16.16 0.18
C ARG A 64 17.36 15.59 -0.48
N ASP A 65 17.21 15.82 -1.80
CA ASP A 65 16.15 15.21 -2.60
C ASP A 65 16.24 13.68 -2.55
N ASP A 66 17.45 13.12 -2.66
CA ASP A 66 17.68 11.67 -2.56
C ASP A 66 17.23 11.08 -1.21
N GLN A 67 17.56 11.72 -0.08
CA GLN A 67 17.13 11.22 1.23
C GLN A 67 15.61 11.33 1.41
N LEU A 68 15.00 12.41 0.94
CA LEU A 68 13.55 12.58 0.96
C LEU A 68 12.87 11.50 0.12
N PHE A 69 13.35 11.26 -1.11
CA PHE A 69 12.82 10.23 -2.00
C PHE A 69 12.96 8.83 -1.40
N LYS A 70 14.08 8.53 -0.73
CA LYS A 70 14.25 7.30 0.03
C LYS A 70 13.17 7.13 1.09
N MET A 71 12.90 8.18 1.88
CA MET A 71 11.85 8.15 2.90
C MET A 71 10.46 7.96 2.30
N ILE A 72 10.14 8.65 1.21
CA ILE A 72 8.84 8.53 0.53
C ILE A 72 8.64 7.10 0.00
N ILE A 73 9.65 6.51 -0.66
CA ILE A 73 9.58 5.12 -1.14
C ILE A 73 9.36 4.16 0.04
N VAL A 74 10.10 4.32 1.13
CA VAL A 74 9.93 3.48 2.32
C VAL A 74 8.52 3.60 2.89
N SER A 75 7.99 4.82 3.04
CA SER A 75 6.62 5.05 3.52
C SER A 75 5.56 4.47 2.58
N CYS A 76 5.70 4.70 1.27
CA CYS A 76 4.79 4.21 0.23
C CYS A 76 4.70 2.68 0.22
N LEU A 77 5.84 1.98 0.32
CA LEU A 77 5.83 0.51 0.39
C LEU A 77 5.41 -0.02 1.76
N SER A 78 5.53 0.77 2.82
CA SER A 78 4.97 0.42 4.14
C SER A 78 3.43 0.46 4.10
N ILE A 79 2.86 1.46 3.42
CA ILE A 79 1.42 1.51 3.11
C ILE A 79 0.98 0.29 2.31
N PHE A 80 1.74 -0.10 1.27
CA PHE A 80 1.45 -1.33 0.52
C PHE A 80 1.38 -2.57 1.43
N GLU A 81 2.33 -2.74 2.36
CA GLU A 81 2.35 -3.89 3.26
C GLU A 81 1.20 -3.85 4.27
N ALA A 82 0.94 -2.68 4.86
CA ALA A 82 -0.15 -2.47 5.80
C ALA A 82 -1.51 -2.71 5.13
N PHE A 83 -1.72 -2.18 3.92
CA PHE A 83 -2.91 -2.43 3.12
C PHE A 83 -3.17 -3.92 2.93
N ASN A 84 -2.16 -4.69 2.53
CA ASN A 84 -2.34 -6.13 2.34
C ASN A 84 -2.75 -6.80 3.65
N LYS A 85 -2.12 -6.44 4.77
CA LYS A 85 -2.46 -6.98 6.08
C LYS A 85 -3.92 -6.69 6.45
N ASP A 86 -4.31 -5.43 6.43
CA ASP A 86 -5.62 -4.99 6.91
C ASP A 86 -6.75 -5.41 5.97
N PHE A 87 -6.53 -5.30 4.66
CA PHE A 87 -7.51 -5.72 3.66
C PHE A 87 -7.80 -7.23 3.77
N PHE A 88 -6.75 -8.06 3.84
CA PHE A 88 -6.95 -9.51 3.95
C PHE A 88 -7.46 -9.92 5.33
N LYS A 89 -7.16 -9.17 6.40
CA LYS A 89 -7.73 -9.42 7.73
C LYS A 89 -9.24 -9.25 7.69
N ILE A 90 -9.72 -8.13 7.13
CA ILE A 90 -11.16 -7.88 6.95
C ILE A 90 -11.80 -8.98 6.10
N LEU A 91 -11.18 -9.31 4.96
CA LEU A 91 -11.69 -10.36 4.08
C LEU A 91 -11.82 -11.70 4.81
N TYR A 92 -10.80 -12.12 5.54
CA TYR A 92 -10.79 -13.42 6.22
C TYR A 92 -11.68 -13.47 7.46
N SER A 93 -11.83 -12.35 8.18
CA SER A 93 -12.72 -12.28 9.34
C SER A 93 -14.19 -12.34 8.91
N LEU A 94 -14.55 -11.64 7.83
CA LEU A 94 -15.93 -11.61 7.34
C LEU A 94 -16.26 -12.77 6.38
N ARG A 95 -15.24 -13.41 5.80
CA ARG A 95 -15.37 -14.57 4.90
C ARG A 95 -14.40 -15.69 5.31
N PRO A 96 -14.59 -16.32 6.49
CA PRO A 96 -13.68 -17.32 7.04
C PRO A 96 -13.57 -18.57 6.16
N GLU A 97 -14.48 -18.80 5.22
CA GLU A 97 -14.34 -19.83 4.20
C GLU A 97 -13.07 -19.69 3.34
N ASN A 98 -12.48 -18.49 3.27
CA ASN A 98 -11.22 -18.27 2.59
C ASN A 98 -9.99 -18.73 3.40
N LEU A 99 -10.15 -19.00 4.71
CA LEU A 99 -9.11 -19.59 5.57
C LEU A 99 -8.98 -21.11 5.36
N LYS A 100 -10.04 -21.76 4.83
CA LYS A 100 -10.19 -23.24 4.74
C LYS A 100 -9.13 -23.98 3.90
N ARG A 101 -8.20 -23.29 3.23
CA ARG A 101 -7.16 -23.94 2.41
C ARG A 101 -5.93 -24.41 3.19
N LYS A 102 -5.78 -24.07 4.47
CA LYS A 102 -4.91 -24.83 5.38
C LYS A 102 -5.71 -26.01 5.91
N ALA A 103 -5.30 -27.21 5.56
CA ALA A 103 -6.04 -28.45 5.81
C ALA A 103 -6.22 -28.79 7.30
N LYS A 104 -5.51 -28.10 8.21
CA LYS A 104 -5.73 -28.13 9.66
C LYS A 104 -5.35 -26.77 10.23
N VAL A 105 -6.24 -26.18 11.03
CA VAL A 105 -5.84 -25.23 12.05
C VAL A 105 -5.67 -26.09 13.30
N ASP A 106 -4.44 -26.26 13.76
CA ASP A 106 -4.17 -26.96 15.01
C ASP A 106 -4.58 -26.03 16.15
N LEU A 107 -5.82 -26.18 16.62
CA LEU A 107 -6.30 -25.61 17.87
C LEU A 107 -6.53 -26.76 18.84
N ASN A 108 -5.98 -26.65 20.04
CA ASN A 108 -6.31 -27.59 21.09
C ASN A 108 -7.68 -27.22 21.71
N PHE A 109 -8.29 -28.14 22.45
CA PHE A 109 -9.62 -27.90 23.04
C PHE A 109 -9.60 -26.79 24.10
N GLU A 110 -8.48 -26.62 24.82
CA GLU A 110 -8.32 -25.56 25.83
C GLU A 110 -8.36 -24.18 25.17
N GLU A 111 -7.66 -23.98 24.05
CA GLU A 111 -7.69 -22.74 23.27
C GLU A 111 -9.10 -22.47 22.72
N LEU A 112 -9.84 -23.51 22.30
CA LEU A 112 -11.19 -23.33 21.74
C LEU A 112 -12.20 -22.82 22.79
N ILE A 113 -12.09 -23.27 24.04
CA ILE A 113 -13.00 -22.84 25.11
C ILE A 113 -12.69 -21.44 25.65
N GLU A 114 -11.49 -20.89 25.37
CA GLU A 114 -11.11 -19.53 25.76
C GLU A 114 -11.78 -18.45 24.90
N PHE A 115 -12.24 -18.78 23.69
CA PHE A 115 -12.90 -17.81 22.82
C PHE A 115 -14.34 -17.54 23.25
N SER A 116 -14.68 -16.26 23.45
CA SER A 116 -16.03 -15.84 23.84
C SER A 116 -17.08 -16.01 22.75
N SER A 117 -16.67 -16.07 21.48
CA SER A 117 -17.57 -16.32 20.36
C SER A 117 -16.81 -16.82 19.11
N MET A 118 -17.56 -17.32 18.12
CA MET A 118 -16.99 -17.75 16.84
C MET A 118 -16.39 -16.57 16.05
N GLU A 119 -16.94 -15.37 16.21
CA GLU A 119 -16.42 -14.15 15.58
C GLU A 119 -15.02 -13.83 16.08
N VAL A 120 -14.81 -13.89 17.41
CA VAL A 120 -13.48 -13.66 18.02
C VAL A 120 -12.48 -14.70 17.53
N LEU A 121 -12.89 -15.96 17.43
CA LEU A 121 -12.05 -17.02 16.85
C LEU A 121 -11.67 -16.71 15.39
N PHE A 122 -12.62 -16.27 14.55
CA PHE A 122 -12.33 -15.95 13.15
C PHE A 122 -11.41 -14.74 13.00
N GLU A 123 -11.54 -13.73 13.84
CA GLU A 123 -10.64 -12.57 13.87
C GLU A 123 -9.21 -12.98 14.23
N GLU A 124 -9.04 -13.84 15.24
CA GLU A 124 -7.74 -14.36 15.65
C GLU A 124 -7.10 -15.21 14.53
N LEU A 125 -7.87 -16.10 13.91
CA LEU A 125 -7.38 -16.90 12.77
C LEU A 125 -7.04 -16.04 11.56
N ALA A 126 -7.83 -15.01 11.27
CA ALA A 126 -7.54 -14.04 10.23
C ALA A 126 -6.24 -13.30 10.52
N MET A 127 -6.03 -12.87 11.78
CA MET A 127 -4.81 -12.20 12.23
C MET A 127 -3.58 -13.08 12.07
N ARG A 128 -3.63 -14.33 12.52
CA ARG A 128 -2.55 -15.31 12.33
C ARG A 128 -2.21 -15.52 10.87
N GLU A 129 -3.22 -15.53 10.00
CA GLU A 129 -3.00 -15.69 8.56
C GLU A 129 -2.32 -14.48 7.94
N VAL A 130 -2.71 -13.25 8.30
CA VAL A 130 -2.13 -12.03 7.72
C VAL A 130 -0.80 -11.61 8.34
N ASP A 131 -0.50 -12.00 9.59
CA ASP A 131 0.82 -11.79 10.16
C ASP A 131 1.90 -12.58 9.41
N GLN A 132 1.52 -13.68 8.76
CA GLN A 132 2.41 -14.38 7.83
C GLN A 132 2.67 -13.53 6.57
N PHE A 133 1.67 -12.82 6.04
CA PHE A 133 1.82 -11.97 4.85
C PHE A 133 2.89 -10.89 5.06
N GLY A 134 2.96 -10.27 6.25
CA GLY A 134 3.95 -9.25 6.56
C GLY A 134 5.41 -9.74 6.56
N ARG A 135 5.65 -11.05 6.55
CA ARG A 135 6.99 -11.66 6.47
C ARG A 135 7.34 -12.16 5.08
N LEU A 136 6.40 -12.12 4.14
CA LEU A 136 6.60 -12.63 2.79
C LEU A 136 7.27 -11.58 1.90
N SER A 137 8.16 -12.05 1.03
CA SER A 137 8.58 -11.25 -0.13
C SER A 137 7.40 -10.97 -1.05
N ILE A 138 7.48 -9.89 -1.83
CA ILE A 138 6.45 -9.53 -2.81
C ILE A 138 6.15 -10.67 -3.81
N ASP A 139 7.17 -11.48 -4.16
CA ASP A 139 6.99 -12.66 -5.02
C ASP A 139 6.19 -13.77 -4.33
N GLN A 140 6.37 -13.96 -3.02
CA GLN A 140 5.58 -14.89 -2.24
C GLN A 140 4.15 -14.38 -2.04
N ILE A 141 3.95 -13.08 -1.84
CA ILE A 141 2.61 -12.46 -1.82
C ILE A 141 1.88 -12.76 -3.14
N ALA A 142 2.53 -12.56 -4.29
CA ALA A 142 1.94 -12.88 -5.59
C ALA A 142 1.52 -14.35 -5.72
N LYS A 143 2.38 -15.27 -5.27
CA LYS A 143 2.06 -16.71 -5.25
C LYS A 143 0.88 -17.05 -4.34
N GLU A 144 0.80 -16.41 -3.17
CA GLU A 144 -0.32 -16.62 -2.23
C GLU A 144 -1.63 -16.07 -2.79
N LEU A 145 -1.60 -14.91 -3.45
CA LEU A 145 -2.76 -14.34 -4.16
C LEU A 145 -3.25 -15.26 -5.29
N GLU A 146 -2.33 -15.83 -6.06
CA GLU A 146 -2.67 -16.78 -7.11
C GLU A 146 -3.25 -18.07 -6.50
N LYS A 147 -2.58 -18.62 -5.49
CA LYS A 147 -2.97 -19.87 -4.84
C LYS A 147 -4.32 -19.76 -4.15
N LYS A 148 -4.58 -18.71 -3.37
CA LYS A 148 -5.80 -18.54 -2.56
C LYS A 148 -6.91 -17.88 -3.34
N HIS A 149 -6.59 -16.83 -4.09
CA HIS A 149 -7.59 -15.95 -4.70
C HIS A 149 -7.71 -16.08 -6.21
N LYS A 150 -6.84 -16.88 -6.85
CA LYS A 150 -6.77 -17.01 -8.31
C LYS A 150 -6.47 -15.67 -8.99
N ILE A 151 -5.70 -14.82 -8.32
CA ILE A 151 -5.22 -13.54 -8.84
C ILE A 151 -3.76 -13.72 -9.25
N ASN A 152 -3.48 -13.75 -10.56
CA ASN A 152 -2.12 -13.85 -11.06
C ASN A 152 -1.58 -12.44 -11.34
N LEU A 153 -0.81 -11.86 -10.41
CA LEU A 153 -0.28 -10.49 -10.58
C LEU A 153 0.58 -10.34 -11.83
N THR A 154 1.38 -11.35 -12.17
CA THR A 154 2.27 -11.32 -13.34
C THR A 154 1.51 -11.19 -14.66
N LYS A 155 0.32 -11.77 -14.77
CA LYS A 155 -0.50 -11.75 -15.99
C LYS A 155 -1.58 -10.66 -15.96
N ASP A 156 -2.19 -10.45 -14.81
CA ASP A 156 -3.40 -9.64 -14.69
C ASP A 156 -3.12 -8.19 -14.31
N PHE A 157 -1.99 -7.92 -13.64
CA PHE A 157 -1.65 -6.58 -13.17
C PHE A 157 -0.56 -5.96 -14.04
N LYS A 158 -0.94 -5.02 -14.91
CA LYS A 158 -0.05 -4.39 -15.89
C LYS A 158 1.20 -3.75 -15.28
N LYS A 159 1.08 -3.22 -14.05
CA LYS A 159 2.16 -2.57 -13.30
C LYS A 159 2.90 -3.51 -12.36
N TRP A 160 2.79 -4.83 -12.55
CA TRP A 160 3.46 -5.80 -11.68
C TRP A 160 4.98 -5.66 -11.67
N LYS A 161 5.62 -5.62 -12.84
CA LYS A 161 7.08 -5.49 -12.95
C LYS A 161 7.62 -4.26 -12.19
N PRO A 162 7.12 -3.03 -12.44
CA PRO A 162 7.63 -1.86 -11.74
C PRO A 162 7.29 -1.86 -10.24
N LEU A 163 6.09 -2.30 -9.82
CA LEU A 163 5.77 -2.44 -8.39
C LEU A 163 6.72 -3.43 -7.68
N ARG A 164 7.00 -4.56 -8.35
CA ARG A 164 7.94 -5.57 -7.86
C ARG A 164 9.32 -4.95 -7.66
N GLU A 165 9.83 -4.20 -8.64
CA GLU A 165 11.11 -3.50 -8.51
C GLU A 165 11.09 -2.46 -7.39
N ASN A 166 10.03 -1.64 -7.27
CA ASN A 166 9.88 -0.66 -6.19
C ASN A 166 10.05 -1.31 -4.80
N TYR A 167 9.44 -2.49 -4.60
CA TYR A 167 9.56 -3.26 -3.37
C TYR A 167 11.00 -3.71 -3.08
N TYR A 168 11.72 -4.19 -4.10
CA TYR A 168 13.12 -4.60 -3.92
C TYR A 168 14.06 -3.41 -3.72
N ARG A 169 13.84 -2.28 -4.40
CA ARG A 169 14.58 -1.03 -4.15
C ARG A 169 14.34 -0.50 -2.74
N ARG A 170 13.13 -0.60 -2.18
CA ARG A 170 12.87 -0.31 -0.75
C ARG A 170 13.78 -1.13 0.17
N ASN A 171 13.92 -2.43 -0.09
CA ASN A 171 14.78 -3.29 0.73
C ASN A 171 16.25 -2.86 0.66
N ILE A 172 16.73 -2.41 -0.51
CA ILE A 172 18.08 -1.86 -0.68
C ILE A 172 18.26 -0.55 0.10
N ILE A 173 17.27 0.33 0.05
CA ILE A 173 17.28 1.59 0.80
C ILE A 173 17.43 1.31 2.29
N VAL A 174 16.59 0.41 2.84
CA VAL A 174 16.56 0.09 4.28
C VAL A 174 17.77 -0.72 4.72
N HIS A 175 18.15 -1.76 3.98
CA HIS A 175 19.12 -2.76 4.46
C HIS A 175 20.52 -2.61 3.87
N ASN A 176 20.69 -1.89 2.77
CA ASN A 176 21.99 -1.71 2.11
C ASN A 176 22.36 -0.23 1.90
N ARG A 177 21.80 0.68 2.72
CA ARG A 177 22.05 2.12 2.66
C ARG A 177 21.85 2.72 1.25
N GLY A 178 20.92 2.16 0.48
CA GLY A 178 20.67 2.58 -0.90
C GLY A 178 21.70 2.11 -1.91
N LYS A 179 22.62 1.20 -1.58
CA LYS A 179 23.62 0.65 -2.53
C LYS A 179 23.11 -0.63 -3.18
N MET A 180 23.23 -0.77 -4.50
CA MET A 180 22.75 -1.95 -5.21
C MET A 180 23.52 -3.21 -4.79
N SER A 181 22.79 -4.27 -4.43
CA SER A 181 23.36 -5.58 -4.09
C SER A 181 23.47 -6.47 -5.32
N LYS A 182 24.32 -7.51 -5.25
CA LYS A 182 24.41 -8.54 -6.29
C LYS A 182 23.05 -9.16 -6.61
N ASP A 183 22.31 -9.55 -5.57
CA ASP A 183 20.97 -10.15 -5.69
C ASP A 183 19.96 -9.26 -6.42
N TYR A 184 20.07 -7.94 -6.27
CA TYR A 184 19.23 -7.00 -6.99
C TYR A 184 19.61 -6.94 -8.47
N ILE A 185 20.90 -6.82 -8.77
CA ILE A 185 21.42 -6.74 -10.14
C ILE A 185 21.06 -7.99 -10.94
N GLU A 186 21.18 -9.18 -10.32
CA GLU A 186 20.81 -10.45 -10.95
C GLU A 186 19.31 -10.56 -11.26
N LYS A 187 18.47 -9.84 -10.51
CA LYS A 187 17.00 -9.87 -10.67
C LYS A 187 16.44 -8.84 -11.64
N PHE A 188 17.11 -7.69 -11.81
CA PHE A 188 16.50 -6.51 -12.46
C PHE A 188 17.40 -5.77 -13.46
N GLU A 189 18.72 -5.97 -13.44
CA GLU A 189 19.66 -5.16 -14.22
C GLU A 189 20.43 -5.99 -15.26
N ASP A 190 19.86 -7.10 -15.73
CA ASP A 190 20.46 -8.01 -16.73
C ASP A 190 21.95 -8.34 -16.46
N ASN A 191 22.30 -8.53 -15.19
CA ASN A 191 23.67 -8.77 -14.73
C ASN A 191 24.68 -7.65 -15.05
N GLN A 192 24.28 -6.37 -15.00
CA GLN A 192 25.22 -5.25 -15.00
C GLN A 192 26.04 -5.20 -13.69
N VAL A 193 26.98 -6.14 -13.52
CA VAL A 193 27.80 -6.35 -12.32
C VAL A 193 28.55 -5.08 -11.90
N ASN A 194 28.87 -4.20 -12.86
CA ASN A 194 29.49 -2.89 -12.61
C ASN A 194 28.64 -1.94 -11.75
N ASN A 195 27.35 -2.23 -11.56
CA ASN A 195 26.45 -1.43 -10.74
C ASN A 195 26.41 -1.90 -9.27
N ILE A 196 27.01 -3.04 -8.93
CA ILE A 196 27.10 -3.50 -7.54
C ILE A 196 27.82 -2.43 -6.69
N GLY A 197 27.21 -2.06 -5.57
CA GLY A 197 27.74 -1.07 -4.64
C GLY A 197 27.49 0.39 -5.03
N LYS A 198 27.00 0.68 -6.24
CA LYS A 198 26.57 2.03 -6.61
C LYS A 198 25.27 2.40 -5.91
N GLU A 199 25.08 3.68 -5.65
CA GLU A 199 23.82 4.20 -5.07
C GLU A 199 22.68 4.08 -6.08
N LEU A 200 21.48 3.82 -5.56
CA LEU A 200 20.25 3.87 -6.35
C LEU A 200 20.02 5.29 -6.85
N ASP A 201 19.77 5.41 -8.15
CA ASP A 201 19.27 6.65 -8.72
C ASP A 201 17.76 6.74 -8.51
N LEU A 202 17.34 7.80 -7.81
CA LEU A 202 15.95 8.09 -7.47
C LEU A 202 15.59 9.46 -8.05
N SER A 203 14.81 9.44 -9.13
CA SER A 203 14.22 10.65 -9.70
C SER A 203 12.84 10.93 -9.11
N PHE A 204 12.36 12.16 -9.28
CA PHE A 204 10.98 12.52 -8.97
C PHE A 204 9.99 11.59 -9.68
N ASP A 205 10.19 11.33 -10.98
CA ASP A 205 9.36 10.42 -11.79
C ASP A 205 9.34 8.99 -11.23
N TYR A 206 10.48 8.52 -10.68
CA TYR A 206 10.56 7.21 -10.06
C TYR A 206 9.68 7.15 -8.80
N VAL A 207 9.73 8.19 -7.97
CA VAL A 207 8.92 8.28 -6.74
C VAL A 207 7.43 8.40 -7.07
N GLU A 208 7.06 9.26 -8.01
CA GLU A 208 5.68 9.38 -8.48
C GLU A 208 5.18 8.05 -9.06
N GLY A 209 6.02 7.39 -9.87
CA GLY A 209 5.75 6.06 -10.39
C GLY A 209 5.51 5.02 -9.28
N CYS A 210 6.29 5.07 -8.21
CA CYS A 210 6.13 4.20 -7.04
C CYS A 210 4.75 4.39 -6.38
N ILE A 211 4.35 5.64 -6.10
CA ILE A 211 3.04 5.97 -5.53
C ILE A 211 1.92 5.47 -6.46
N SER A 212 2.03 5.78 -7.76
CA SER A 212 1.06 5.35 -8.77
C SER A 212 0.94 3.82 -8.88
N ASN A 213 2.03 3.08 -8.72
CA ASN A 213 2.02 1.63 -8.76
C ASN A 213 1.31 1.01 -7.54
N VAL A 214 1.51 1.57 -6.34
CA VAL A 214 0.80 1.12 -5.13
C VAL A 214 -0.69 1.49 -5.21
N TRP A 215 -1.00 2.69 -5.66
CA TRP A 215 -2.38 3.15 -5.89
C TRP A 215 -3.15 2.19 -6.80
N ASP A 216 -2.57 1.87 -7.96
CA ASP A 216 -3.20 0.98 -8.93
C ASP A 216 -3.29 -0.46 -8.42
N TYR A 217 -2.34 -0.92 -7.62
CA TYR A 217 -2.41 -2.21 -6.96
C TYR A 217 -3.62 -2.31 -6.02
N ILE A 218 -3.81 -1.31 -5.15
CA ILE A 218 -4.93 -1.25 -4.21
C ILE A 218 -6.27 -1.34 -4.97
N LYS A 219 -6.44 -0.50 -6.00
CA LYS A 219 -7.65 -0.50 -6.84
C LYS A 219 -7.82 -1.84 -7.57
N PHE A 220 -6.73 -2.43 -8.07
CA PHE A 220 -6.75 -3.72 -8.75
C PHE A 220 -7.21 -4.86 -7.84
N ILE A 221 -6.68 -4.95 -6.62
CA ILE A 221 -7.05 -5.98 -5.64
C ILE A 221 -8.53 -5.89 -5.29
N LEU A 222 -9.01 -4.68 -4.97
CA LEU A 222 -10.43 -4.49 -4.67
C LEU A 222 -11.30 -4.90 -5.87
N LYS A 223 -10.94 -4.49 -7.08
CA LYS A 223 -11.72 -4.85 -8.29
C LYS A 223 -11.77 -6.35 -8.52
N LYS A 224 -10.63 -7.04 -8.43
CA LYS A 224 -10.56 -8.50 -8.65
C LYS A 224 -11.39 -9.27 -7.62
N LEU A 225 -11.28 -8.91 -6.35
CA LEU A 225 -12.03 -9.58 -5.28
C LEU A 225 -13.50 -9.15 -5.26
N GLY A 226 -13.80 -7.90 -5.58
CA GLY A 226 -15.16 -7.41 -5.74
C GLY A 226 -15.93 -8.15 -6.83
N VAL A 227 -15.29 -8.40 -7.98
CA VAL A 227 -15.87 -9.27 -9.03
C VAL A 227 -16.05 -10.71 -8.53
N LYS A 228 -15.01 -11.29 -7.90
CA LYS A 228 -15.06 -12.67 -7.37
C LYS A 228 -16.21 -12.90 -6.40
N TYR A 229 -16.46 -11.94 -5.50
CA TYR A 229 -17.50 -12.02 -4.47
C TYR A 229 -18.81 -11.32 -4.84
N LYS A 230 -18.93 -10.82 -6.09
CA LYS A 230 -20.11 -10.12 -6.60
C LYS A 230 -20.52 -8.92 -5.72
N LEU A 231 -19.52 -8.16 -5.26
CA LEU A 231 -19.72 -6.95 -4.47
C LEU A 231 -20.25 -5.82 -5.36
N LYS A 232 -21.22 -5.06 -4.83
CA LYS A 232 -21.79 -3.89 -5.51
C LYS A 232 -20.98 -2.66 -5.12
N ILE A 233 -20.02 -2.28 -5.97
CA ILE A 233 -19.10 -1.17 -5.74
C ILE A 233 -19.11 -0.26 -6.97
N ASP A 234 -19.24 1.05 -6.76
CA ASP A 234 -18.96 2.06 -7.77
C ASP A 234 -17.45 2.35 -7.82
N TYR A 235 -16.73 1.56 -8.63
CA TYR A 235 -15.27 1.66 -8.74
C TYR A 235 -14.78 2.96 -9.36
N GLN A 236 -15.65 3.74 -10.03
CA GLN A 236 -15.27 5.00 -10.67
C GLN A 236 -15.16 6.16 -9.69
N LYS A 237 -15.73 6.02 -8.49
CA LYS A 237 -15.77 7.07 -7.48
C LYS A 237 -14.96 6.72 -6.24
N ILE A 238 -14.15 5.65 -6.30
CA ILE A 238 -13.44 5.19 -5.10
C ILE A 238 -12.36 6.17 -4.62
N ASP A 239 -11.86 7.00 -5.53
CA ASP A 239 -10.94 8.10 -5.34
C ASP A 239 -11.64 9.46 -5.20
N ASP A 240 -12.97 9.48 -5.18
CA ASP A 240 -13.73 10.65 -4.75
C ASP A 240 -13.81 10.66 -3.22
N PHE A 241 -12.84 11.32 -2.60
CA PHE A 241 -12.71 11.38 -1.15
C PHE A 241 -13.77 12.26 -0.48
N ASP A 242 -14.43 13.13 -1.24
CA ASP A 242 -15.52 13.98 -0.74
C ASP A 242 -16.87 13.25 -0.75
N LEU A 243 -17.01 12.21 -1.58
CA LEU A 243 -18.22 11.42 -1.65
C LEU A 243 -18.44 10.59 -0.37
N PRO A 244 -19.64 10.63 0.26
CA PRO A 244 -19.97 9.71 1.34
C PRO A 244 -19.81 8.23 0.96
N LEU A 245 -19.24 7.43 1.88
CA LEU A 245 -19.03 5.98 1.69
C LEU A 245 -20.29 5.26 1.22
N SER A 246 -21.45 5.61 1.79
CA SER A 246 -22.75 4.99 1.50
C SER A 246 -23.09 5.01 0.00
N PHE A 247 -22.71 6.07 -0.72
CA PHE A 247 -22.97 6.16 -2.16
C PHE A 247 -22.13 5.18 -2.99
N LEU A 248 -20.96 4.76 -2.50
CA LEU A 248 -20.09 3.81 -3.21
C LEU A 248 -20.65 2.40 -3.28
N PHE A 249 -21.63 2.07 -2.41
CA PHE A 249 -22.32 0.78 -2.42
C PHE A 249 -23.85 0.94 -2.48
N GLY A 250 -24.32 2.10 -2.93
CA GLY A 250 -25.71 2.34 -3.34
C GLY A 250 -26.69 2.57 -2.20
N MET A 251 -26.30 3.24 -1.12
CA MET A 251 -27.16 3.64 -0.01
C MET A 251 -27.19 5.17 0.14
N ASP A 252 -28.38 5.77 0.26
CA ASP A 252 -28.52 7.19 0.60
C ASP A 252 -28.19 7.37 2.08
N PRO A 253 -27.20 8.21 2.46
CA PRO A 253 -26.81 8.42 3.85
C PRO A 253 -27.91 9.09 4.70
N ARG A 254 -29.01 9.52 4.09
CA ARG A 254 -30.18 10.10 4.75
C ARG A 254 -31.36 9.13 4.86
N SER A 255 -31.22 7.90 4.35
CA SER A 255 -32.32 6.93 4.42
C SER A 255 -32.37 6.20 5.76
N PRO A 256 -33.55 5.79 6.24
CA PRO A 256 -33.67 4.94 7.43
C PRO A 256 -32.91 3.61 7.30
N GLU A 257 -32.74 3.10 6.07
CA GLU A 257 -31.96 1.88 5.84
C GLU A 257 -30.48 2.09 6.17
N TRP A 258 -29.94 3.30 5.97
CA TRP A 258 -28.58 3.64 6.38
C TRP A 258 -28.43 3.71 7.90
N ASP A 259 -29.42 4.24 8.61
CA ASP A 259 -29.40 4.28 10.08
C ASP A 259 -29.49 2.88 10.71
N SER A 260 -30.32 1.99 10.13
CA SER A 260 -30.34 0.57 10.52
C SER A 260 -28.99 -0.08 10.25
N PHE A 261 -28.44 0.13 9.05
CA PHE A 261 -27.17 -0.46 8.67
C PHE A 261 -26.00 0.02 9.54
N LYS A 262 -25.95 1.31 9.91
CA LYS A 262 -24.93 1.86 10.83
C LYS A 262 -24.92 1.12 12.17
N LYS A 263 -26.10 0.90 12.76
CA LYS A 263 -26.24 0.15 14.02
C LYS A 263 -25.82 -1.32 13.92
N GLU A 264 -25.78 -1.89 12.73
CA GLU A 264 -25.38 -3.29 12.47
C GLU A 264 -23.88 -3.46 12.18
N ILE A 265 -23.20 -2.37 11.82
CA ILE A 265 -21.75 -2.35 11.56
C ILE A 265 -20.92 -1.84 12.74
N GLU A 266 -21.54 -1.08 13.66
CA GLU A 266 -21.04 -0.82 15.03
C GLU A 266 -21.03 -2.10 15.87
#